data_AF-A0A920RWK1-F1
#
_entry.id   AF-A0A920RWK1-F1
#
_cell.length_a   1.000
_cell.length_b   1.000
_cell.length_c   1.000
_cell.angle_alpha   90.00
_cell.angle_beta   90.00
_cell.angle_gamma   90.00
#
_symmetry.space_group_name_H-M   'P 1'
#
loop_
_entity.id
_entity.type
_entity.pdbx_description
1 polymer ?
#
loop_
_entity_poly.entity_id
_entity_poly.type
_entity_poly.pdbx_seq_one_letter_code
_entity_poly.pdbx_strand_id
1 'polypeptide(L)'
;MNISQSNSPEDHQFSARKPDFDLSALSGEWHRGSAFLTAWENAFSMLFPLGEQSFINSVMLFKDQIDDPKLLKEISDFQEQEAVHRMKTSKIQQLLCKLRGYDLEQIEAPLKKRIAWYRKKSLQDVDFPALLPQNISLQSWLMTYCDTKITSKDLMKTLQKSGSGMR
;
A
#
# COMPACT_ATOMS: atom_id res chain seq x y z
N MET A 1 -8.90 -11.59 33.00
CA MET A 1 -9.93 -11.25 31.98
C MET A 1 -9.18 -11.06 30.68
N ASN A 2 -9.40 -11.88 29.66
CA ASN A 2 -8.81 -11.64 28.34
C ASN A 2 -9.55 -10.44 27.73
N ILE A 3 -8.87 -9.32 27.61
CA ILE A 3 -9.37 -8.14 26.92
C ILE A 3 -9.29 -8.43 25.42
N SER A 4 -10.39 -8.29 24.69
CA SER A 4 -10.41 -8.39 23.22
C SER A 4 -9.46 -7.34 22.65
N GLN A 5 -8.45 -7.77 21.88
CA GLN A 5 -7.49 -6.87 21.25
C GLN A 5 -7.96 -6.46 19.84
N SER A 6 -8.72 -7.33 19.14
CA SER A 6 -9.39 -6.98 17.89
C SER A 6 -10.60 -6.07 18.14
N ASN A 7 -10.69 -4.99 17.36
CA ASN A 7 -11.85 -4.09 17.27
C ASN A 7 -12.59 -4.22 15.92
N SER A 8 -12.22 -5.21 15.10
CA SER A 8 -12.81 -5.42 13.77
C SER A 8 -14.24 -5.98 13.92
N PRO A 9 -15.18 -5.64 13.01
CA PRO A 9 -16.51 -6.27 12.97
C PRO A 9 -16.43 -7.80 12.88
N GLU A 10 -17.39 -8.53 13.46
CA GLU A 10 -17.37 -10.01 13.47
C GLU A 10 -17.47 -10.63 12.06
N ASP A 11 -18.05 -9.91 11.11
CA ASP A 11 -18.27 -10.33 9.72
C ASP A 11 -17.14 -9.88 8.78
N HIS A 12 -16.06 -9.28 9.29
CA HIS A 12 -14.95 -8.83 8.46
C HIS A 12 -14.18 -10.02 7.87
N GLN A 13 -14.32 -10.23 6.56
CA GLN A 13 -13.57 -11.25 5.82
C GLN A 13 -12.59 -10.63 4.83
N PHE A 14 -11.33 -10.99 4.99
CA PHE A 14 -10.28 -10.73 4.02
C PHE A 14 -10.41 -11.72 2.86
N SER A 15 -10.78 -11.26 1.66
CA SER A 15 -10.76 -12.07 0.43
C SER A 15 -9.70 -11.57 -0.56
N ALA A 16 -8.79 -12.46 -0.96
CA ALA A 16 -7.80 -12.17 -1.98
C ALA A 16 -8.49 -12.00 -3.34
N ARG A 17 -8.59 -10.77 -3.83
CA ARG A 17 -9.08 -10.47 -5.18
C ARG A 17 -7.91 -10.46 -6.16
N LYS A 18 -8.12 -11.04 -7.35
CA LYS A 18 -7.19 -10.98 -8.48
C LYS A 18 -7.82 -10.20 -9.64
N PRO A 19 -7.82 -8.86 -9.60
CA PRO A 19 -8.32 -8.10 -10.74
C PRO A 19 -7.32 -8.19 -11.90
N ASP A 20 -7.82 -8.11 -13.14
CA ASP A 20 -7.01 -8.13 -14.36
C ASP A 20 -6.75 -6.68 -14.82
N PHE A 21 -5.50 -6.38 -15.22
CA PHE A 21 -5.02 -5.01 -15.37
C PHE A 21 -4.36 -4.77 -16.72
N ASP A 22 -4.72 -3.66 -17.34
CA ASP A 22 -4.05 -3.17 -18.54
C ASP A 22 -2.91 -2.21 -18.16
N LEU A 23 -1.67 -2.71 -18.19
CA LEU A 23 -0.47 -1.96 -17.82
C LEU A 23 0.12 -1.16 -18.99
N SER A 24 -0.46 -1.24 -20.20
CA SER A 24 0.06 -0.52 -21.38
C SER A 24 0.00 1.00 -21.21
N ALA A 25 -0.99 1.49 -20.45
CA ALA A 25 -1.20 2.90 -20.17
C ALA A 25 -0.08 3.56 -19.34
N LEU A 26 0.74 2.77 -18.62
CA LEU A 26 1.83 3.31 -17.78
C LEU A 26 2.89 4.10 -18.58
N SER A 27 2.96 3.89 -19.89
CA SER A 27 3.85 4.63 -20.80
C SER A 27 3.43 6.09 -21.03
N GLY A 28 2.14 6.44 -20.88
CA GLY A 28 1.59 7.78 -21.14
C GLY A 28 1.05 8.50 -19.89
N GLU A 29 0.46 9.67 -20.05
CA GLU A 29 -0.15 10.47 -18.97
C GLU A 29 -1.50 9.87 -18.54
N TRP A 30 -1.43 8.72 -17.88
CA TRP A 30 -2.58 7.90 -17.55
C TRP A 30 -3.54 8.60 -16.56
N HIS A 31 -3.05 9.46 -15.68
CA HIS A 31 -3.89 10.14 -14.70
C HIS A 31 -4.47 11.44 -15.27
N ARG A 32 -5.69 11.38 -15.81
CA ARG A 32 -6.42 12.54 -16.37
C ARG A 32 -5.66 13.26 -17.51
N GLY A 33 -4.72 12.59 -18.18
CA GLY A 33 -3.87 13.25 -19.17
C GLY A 33 -2.85 14.24 -18.58
N SER A 34 -2.69 14.28 -17.24
CA SER A 34 -1.80 15.22 -16.57
C SER A 34 -0.47 14.59 -16.23
N ALA A 35 0.61 15.15 -16.78
CA ALA A 35 1.98 14.73 -16.48
C ALA A 35 2.30 14.81 -14.98
N PHE A 36 1.85 15.87 -14.30
CA PHE A 36 2.06 16.03 -12.86
C PHE A 36 1.33 14.97 -12.04
N LEU A 37 0.03 14.78 -12.29
CA LEU A 37 -0.76 13.80 -11.53
C LEU A 37 -0.27 12.37 -11.77
N THR A 38 0.15 12.04 -13.00
CA THR A 38 0.78 10.75 -13.31
C THR A 38 2.11 10.60 -12.58
N ALA A 39 2.98 11.61 -12.59
CA ALA A 39 4.27 11.54 -11.92
C ALA A 39 4.11 11.40 -10.40
N TRP A 40 3.16 12.12 -9.80
CA TRP A 40 2.83 12.03 -8.38
C TRP A 40 2.36 10.62 -8.00
N GLU A 41 1.37 10.07 -8.69
CA GLU A 41 0.86 8.73 -8.40
C GLU A 41 1.91 7.64 -8.64
N ASN A 42 2.72 7.77 -9.71
CA ASN A 42 3.83 6.86 -9.96
C ASN A 42 4.82 6.88 -8.78
N ALA A 43 5.31 8.06 -8.40
CA ALA A 43 6.25 8.19 -7.29
C ALA A 43 5.66 7.70 -5.96
N PHE A 44 4.40 8.01 -5.69
CA PHE A 44 3.69 7.56 -4.49
C PHE A 44 3.57 6.03 -4.45
N SER A 45 3.16 5.41 -5.56
CA SER A 45 3.03 3.95 -5.66
C SER A 45 4.36 3.21 -5.51
N MET A 46 5.46 3.81 -5.96
CA MET A 46 6.81 3.24 -5.83
C MET A 46 7.28 3.17 -4.37
N LEU A 47 6.65 3.89 -3.45
CA LEU A 47 7.00 3.85 -2.02
C LEU A 47 6.26 2.77 -1.23
N PHE A 48 5.22 2.14 -1.80
CA PHE A 48 4.43 1.13 -1.08
C PHE A 48 5.24 -0.07 -0.62
N PRO A 49 6.10 -0.71 -1.43
CA PRO A 49 6.83 -1.90 -0.96
C PRO A 49 7.68 -1.63 0.30
N LEU A 50 8.23 -0.42 0.43
CA LEU A 50 8.96 0.00 1.64
C LEU A 50 8.03 0.23 2.83
N GLY A 51 6.88 0.87 2.60
CA GLY A 51 5.86 1.08 3.61
C GLY A 51 5.32 -0.25 4.14
N GLU A 52 4.91 -1.14 3.23
CA GLU A 52 4.42 -2.49 3.53
C GLU A 52 5.42 -3.29 4.36
N GLN A 53 6.69 -3.32 3.94
CA GLN A 53 7.73 -4.03 4.70
C GLN A 53 7.95 -3.42 6.09
N SER A 54 7.89 -2.10 6.21
CA SER A 54 8.02 -1.43 7.51
C SER A 54 6.85 -1.77 8.43
N PHE A 55 5.65 -1.86 7.87
CA PHE A 55 4.44 -2.26 8.58
C PHE A 55 4.50 -3.72 9.05
N ILE A 56 4.83 -4.67 8.16
CA ILE A 56 4.98 -6.09 8.55
C ILE A 56 6.02 -6.25 9.65
N ASN A 57 7.18 -5.57 9.53
CA ASN A 57 8.20 -5.61 10.56
C ASN A 57 7.69 -5.09 11.91
N SER A 58 6.83 -4.08 11.90
CA SER A 58 6.22 -3.55 13.12
C SER A 58 5.22 -4.53 13.73
N VAL A 59 4.35 -5.18 12.94
CA VAL A 59 3.44 -6.23 13.41
C VAL A 59 4.22 -7.38 14.05
N MET A 60 5.30 -7.83 13.39
CA MET A 60 6.13 -8.94 13.86
C MET A 60 6.84 -8.65 15.18
N LEU A 61 7.16 -7.37 15.47
CA LEU A 61 7.79 -6.97 16.73
C LEU A 61 6.87 -7.18 17.94
N PHE A 62 5.56 -7.02 17.76
CA PHE A 62 4.57 -7.13 18.83
C PHE A 62 3.78 -8.44 18.80
N LYS A 63 4.07 -9.34 17.86
CA LYS A 63 3.34 -10.59 17.66
C LYS A 63 3.26 -11.44 18.95
N ASP A 64 4.34 -11.50 19.71
CA ASP A 64 4.42 -12.29 20.95
C ASP A 64 3.61 -11.68 22.11
N GLN A 65 3.03 -10.48 21.93
CA GLN A 65 2.15 -9.81 22.90
C GLN A 65 0.66 -9.92 22.51
N ILE A 66 0.35 -10.71 21.49
CA ILE A 66 -1.01 -10.88 20.97
C ILE A 66 -1.51 -12.26 21.39
N ASP A 67 -2.44 -12.28 22.34
CA ASP A 67 -3.10 -13.50 22.84
C ASP A 67 -4.49 -13.69 22.22
N ASP A 68 -5.01 -12.68 21.51
CA ASP A 68 -6.31 -12.71 20.85
C ASP A 68 -6.26 -13.56 19.55
N PRO A 69 -6.91 -14.74 19.51
CA PRO A 69 -6.90 -15.61 18.34
C PRO A 69 -7.57 -14.98 17.12
N LYS A 70 -8.52 -14.05 17.31
CA LYS A 70 -9.16 -13.31 16.22
C LYS A 70 -8.15 -12.37 15.56
N LEU A 71 -7.41 -11.61 16.36
CA LEU A 71 -6.40 -10.68 15.86
C LEU A 71 -5.23 -11.43 15.17
N LEU A 72 -4.82 -12.58 15.71
CA LEU A 72 -3.82 -13.43 15.06
C LEU A 72 -4.29 -13.93 13.69
N LYS A 73 -5.57 -14.31 13.56
CA LYS A 73 -6.16 -14.69 12.27
C LYS A 73 -6.18 -13.51 11.30
N GLU A 74 -6.62 -12.33 11.74
CA GLU A 74 -6.64 -11.12 10.91
C GLU A 74 -5.23 -10.75 10.40
N ILE A 75 -4.20 -10.89 11.23
CA ILE A 75 -2.80 -10.69 10.82
C ILE A 75 -2.38 -11.71 9.75
N SER A 76 -2.73 -12.99 9.93
CA SER A 76 -2.44 -14.04 8.95
C SER A 76 -3.11 -13.78 7.61
N ASP A 77 -4.42 -13.48 7.63
CA ASP A 77 -5.18 -13.18 6.41
C ASP A 77 -4.61 -11.93 5.70
N PHE A 78 -4.22 -10.91 6.47
CA PHE A 78 -3.56 -9.71 5.94
C PHE A 78 -2.23 -10.05 5.26
N GLN A 79 -1.38 -10.88 5.88
CA GLN A 79 -0.10 -11.30 5.29
C GLN A 79 -0.28 -12.01 3.93
N GLU A 80 -1.32 -12.83 3.80
CA GLU A 80 -1.64 -13.51 2.54
C GLU A 80 -2.05 -12.52 1.44
N GLN A 81 -2.87 -11.51 1.78
CA GLN A 81 -3.25 -10.46 0.83
C GLN A 81 -2.03 -9.63 0.40
N GLU A 82 -1.23 -9.18 1.36
CA GLU A 82 -0.05 -8.36 1.10
C GLU A 82 0.97 -9.09 0.21
N ALA A 83 1.11 -10.42 0.33
CA ALA A 83 2.00 -11.19 -0.54
C ALA A 83 1.60 -11.09 -2.03
N VAL A 84 0.29 -11.19 -2.32
CA VAL A 84 -0.24 -11.04 -3.68
C VAL A 84 -0.08 -9.60 -4.18
N HIS A 85 -0.35 -8.61 -3.32
CA HIS A 85 -0.19 -7.20 -3.65
C HIS A 85 1.28 -6.84 -3.93
N ARG A 86 2.21 -7.30 -3.10
CA ARG A 86 3.65 -7.06 -3.27
C ARG A 86 4.17 -7.55 -4.61
N MET A 87 3.73 -8.74 -5.06
CA MET A 87 4.09 -9.24 -6.39
C MET A 87 3.64 -8.29 -7.50
N LYS A 88 2.42 -7.74 -7.38
CA LYS A 88 1.85 -6.80 -8.34
C LYS A 88 2.56 -5.45 -8.32
N THR A 89 2.74 -4.85 -7.15
CA THR A 89 3.42 -3.56 -6.99
C THR A 89 4.85 -3.64 -7.53
N SER A 90 5.55 -4.75 -7.27
CA SER A 90 6.88 -5.00 -7.84
C SER A 90 6.87 -5.01 -9.38
N LYS A 91 5.87 -5.63 -10.01
CA LYS A 91 5.72 -5.65 -11.47
C LYS A 91 5.45 -4.24 -12.03
N ILE A 92 4.57 -3.46 -11.38
CA ILE A 92 4.26 -2.08 -11.78
C ILE A 92 5.51 -1.21 -11.67
N GLN A 93 6.23 -1.30 -10.55
CA GLN A 93 7.45 -0.53 -10.30
C GLN A 93 8.53 -0.86 -11.34
N GLN A 94 8.79 -2.14 -11.62
CA GLN A 94 9.73 -2.55 -12.67
C GLN A 94 9.34 -2.00 -14.05
N LEU A 95 8.05 -2.03 -14.39
CA LEU A 95 7.56 -1.46 -15.65
C LEU A 95 7.69 0.06 -15.69
N LEU A 96 7.40 0.76 -14.59
CA LEU A 96 7.57 2.22 -14.49
C LEU A 96 9.03 2.63 -14.66
N CYS A 97 9.97 1.91 -14.02
CA CYS A 97 11.40 2.13 -14.24
C CYS A 97 11.78 1.91 -15.71
N LYS A 98 11.31 0.81 -16.32
CA LYS A 98 11.63 0.48 -17.73
C LYS A 98 11.03 1.46 -18.73
N LEU A 99 9.77 1.84 -18.55
CA LEU A 99 9.01 2.64 -19.52
C LEU A 99 9.27 4.13 -19.37
N ARG A 100 9.58 4.60 -18.16
CA ARG A 100 9.72 6.05 -17.86
C ARG A 100 11.08 6.45 -17.34
N GLY A 101 11.99 5.51 -17.12
CA GLY A 101 13.34 5.80 -16.66
C GLY A 101 13.42 6.26 -15.21
N TYR A 102 12.44 5.91 -14.36
CA TYR A 102 12.52 6.24 -12.94
C TYR A 102 13.70 5.52 -12.29
N ASP A 103 14.46 6.28 -11.51
CA ASP A 103 15.45 5.75 -10.59
C ASP A 103 14.78 5.40 -9.27
N LEU A 104 14.58 4.10 -9.05
CA LEU A 104 13.91 3.61 -7.86
C LEU A 104 14.70 3.95 -6.59
N GLU A 105 16.02 3.87 -6.63
CA GLU A 105 16.86 4.11 -5.45
C GLU A 105 16.75 5.58 -5.01
N GLN A 106 16.75 6.50 -5.96
CA GLN A 106 16.56 7.93 -5.66
C GLN A 106 15.18 8.22 -5.05
N ILE A 107 14.12 7.61 -5.58
CA ILE A 107 12.75 7.79 -5.06
C ILE A 107 12.63 7.24 -3.64
N GLU A 108 13.23 6.09 -3.38
CA GLU A 108 13.14 5.37 -2.11
C GLU A 108 14.06 5.94 -1.00
N ALA A 109 15.20 6.52 -1.37
CA ALA A 109 16.25 6.90 -0.43
C ALA A 109 15.80 7.81 0.72
N PRO A 110 14.97 8.86 0.51
CA PRO A 110 14.49 9.71 1.60
C PRO A 110 13.67 8.92 2.63
N LEU A 111 12.79 8.03 2.16
CA LEU A 111 11.96 7.22 3.04
C LEU A 111 12.79 6.17 3.79
N LYS A 112 13.74 5.50 3.12
CA LYS A 112 14.69 4.57 3.75
C LYS A 112 15.46 5.23 4.90
N LYS A 113 16.00 6.43 4.67
CA LYS A 113 16.69 7.22 5.71
C LYS A 113 15.78 7.50 6.90
N ARG A 114 14.53 7.89 6.64
CA ARG A 114 13.54 8.19 7.68
C ARG A 114 13.16 6.94 8.49
N ILE A 115 12.92 5.81 7.83
CA ILE A 115 12.65 4.52 8.50
C ILE A 115 13.84 4.11 9.37
N ALA A 116 15.07 4.20 8.87
CA ALA A 116 16.28 3.87 9.62
C ALA A 116 16.45 4.76 10.86
N TRP A 117 16.17 6.06 10.74
CA TRP A 117 16.18 7.00 11.85
C TRP A 117 15.16 6.61 12.94
N TYR A 118 13.91 6.30 12.56
CA TYR A 118 12.88 5.86 13.50
C TYR A 118 13.26 4.57 14.24
N ARG A 119 13.84 3.59 13.53
CA ARG A 119 14.32 2.34 14.14
C ARG A 119 15.41 2.60 15.18
N LYS A 120 16.37 3.48 14.88
CA LYS A 120 17.48 3.80 15.78
C LYS A 120 17.02 4.54 17.04
N LYS A 121 15.98 5.38 16.93
CA LYS A 121 15.52 6.20 18.05
C LYS A 121 14.66 5.42 19.07
N SER A 122 14.32 4.17 18.77
CA SER A 122 13.43 3.29 19.55
C SER A 122 12.16 3.99 20.00
N LEU A 123 11.05 3.73 19.32
CA LEU A 123 9.71 4.16 19.78
C LEU A 123 9.28 3.32 21.00
N GLN A 124 10.09 3.32 22.07
CA GLN A 124 9.82 2.62 23.33
C GLN A 124 8.57 3.18 24.02
N ASP A 125 8.10 4.36 23.61
CA ASP A 125 6.95 5.06 24.20
C ASP A 125 5.67 5.03 23.34
N VAL A 126 5.65 4.29 22.22
CA VAL A 126 4.43 4.18 21.37
C VAL A 126 3.72 2.88 21.68
N ASP A 127 2.48 2.98 22.16
CA ASP A 127 1.56 1.83 22.35
C ASP A 127 1.07 1.31 20.99
N PHE A 128 1.97 0.62 20.31
CA PHE A 128 1.76 0.07 18.98
C PHE A 128 0.64 -0.99 18.92
N PRO A 129 0.45 -1.86 19.93
CA PRO A 129 -0.68 -2.78 19.98
C PRO A 129 -2.06 -2.09 19.84
N ALA A 130 -2.24 -0.92 20.45
CA ALA A 130 -3.50 -0.16 20.34
C ALA A 130 -3.74 0.45 18.94
N LEU A 131 -2.66 0.72 18.19
CA LEU A 131 -2.72 1.33 16.86
C LEU A 131 -2.73 0.31 15.72
N LEU A 132 -2.39 -0.95 15.99
CA LEU A 132 -2.28 -2.02 15.00
C LEU A 132 -3.55 -2.18 14.14
N PRO A 133 -4.77 -2.26 14.70
CA PRO A 133 -5.97 -2.48 13.90
C PRO A 133 -6.27 -1.31 12.94
N GLN A 134 -6.04 -0.08 13.41
CA GLN A 134 -6.23 1.13 12.61
C GLN A 134 -5.20 1.20 11.48
N ASN A 135 -3.95 0.83 11.75
CA ASN A 135 -2.89 0.81 10.74
C ASN A 135 -3.09 -0.27 9.67
N ILE A 136 -3.57 -1.48 10.04
CA ILE A 136 -3.94 -2.54 9.07
C ILE A 136 -5.03 -2.01 8.13
N SER A 137 -6.10 -1.41 8.68
CA SER A 137 -7.21 -0.88 7.86
C SER A 137 -6.78 0.27 6.94
N LEU A 138 -5.93 1.19 7.42
CA LEU A 138 -5.47 2.34 6.66
C LEU A 138 -4.55 1.91 5.52
N GLN A 139 -3.65 0.97 5.77
CA GLN A 139 -2.80 0.39 4.75
C GLN A 139 -3.64 -0.35 3.71
N SER A 140 -4.55 -1.23 4.14
CA SER A 140 -5.47 -1.93 3.23
C SER A 140 -6.31 -0.96 2.37
N TRP A 141 -6.78 0.16 2.94
CA TRP A 141 -7.52 1.18 2.21
C TRP A 141 -6.64 1.90 1.18
N LEU A 142 -5.43 2.30 1.57
CA LEU A 142 -4.49 2.99 0.69
C LEU A 142 -4.03 2.10 -0.48
N MET A 143 -3.82 0.81 -0.20
CA MET A 143 -3.51 -0.21 -1.20
C MET A 143 -4.68 -0.40 -2.19
N THR A 144 -5.91 -0.49 -1.69
CA THR A 144 -7.11 -0.56 -2.54
C THR A 144 -7.29 0.70 -3.39
N TYR A 145 -7.01 1.89 -2.82
CA TYR A 145 -7.10 3.16 -3.52
C TYR A 145 -6.17 3.20 -4.73
N CYS A 146 -4.88 2.93 -4.54
CA CYS A 146 -3.92 2.99 -5.64
C CYS A 146 -4.15 1.89 -6.68
N ASP A 147 -4.58 0.70 -6.26
CA ASP A 147 -5.04 -0.33 -7.18
C ASP A 147 -6.19 0.18 -8.06
N THR A 148 -7.23 0.79 -7.49
CA THR A 148 -8.34 1.31 -8.30
C THR A 148 -7.92 2.44 -9.24
N LYS A 149 -6.95 3.28 -8.87
CA LYS A 149 -6.49 4.41 -9.69
C LYS A 149 -5.56 4.01 -10.81
N ILE A 150 -4.57 3.18 -10.52
CA ILE A 150 -3.56 2.74 -11.49
C ILE A 150 -4.17 1.73 -12.47
N THR A 151 -5.23 1.02 -12.08
CA THR A 151 -5.64 -0.18 -12.80
C THR A 151 -7.11 -0.31 -13.22
N SER A 152 -7.99 0.61 -12.83
CA SER A 152 -9.38 0.58 -13.29
C SER A 152 -9.52 1.15 -14.71
N LYS A 153 -9.88 0.29 -15.67
CA LYS A 153 -10.24 0.69 -17.06
C LYS A 153 -11.38 1.72 -17.10
N ASP A 154 -12.32 1.66 -16.16
CA ASP A 154 -13.49 2.55 -16.15
C ASP A 154 -13.18 3.91 -15.53
N LEU A 155 -12.32 3.95 -14.50
CA LEU A 155 -11.85 5.21 -13.91
C LEU A 155 -10.93 5.94 -14.89
N MET A 156 -10.06 5.21 -15.59
CA MET A 156 -9.21 5.74 -16.66
C MET A 156 -10.01 6.40 -17.79
N LYS A 157 -11.08 5.74 -18.27
CA LYS A 157 -11.99 6.29 -19.30
C LYS A 157 -12.78 7.52 -18.81
N THR A 158 -13.25 7.49 -17.57
CA THR A 158 -14.02 8.60 -16.97
C THR A 158 -13.13 9.83 -16.74
N LEU A 159 -11.88 9.62 -16.33
CA LEU A 159 -10.91 10.67 -16.09
C LEU A 159 -10.40 11.32 -17.39
N GLN A 160 -10.20 10.55 -18.46
CA GLN A 160 -9.89 11.10 -19.80
C GLN A 160 -11.01 12.00 -20.34
N LYS A 161 -12.28 11.65 -20.13
CA LYS A 161 -13.41 12.50 -20.57
C LYS A 161 -13.52 13.81 -19.81
N SER A 162 -13.14 13.85 -18.53
CA SER A 162 -13.22 15.07 -17.70
C SER A 162 -12.13 16.11 -17.99
N GLY A 163 -11.00 15.72 -18.59
CA GLY A 163 -9.87 16.61 -18.86
C GLY A 163 -9.96 17.42 -20.17
N SER A 164 -10.84 17.04 -21.10
CA SER A 164 -11.02 17.77 -22.37
C SER A 164 -11.90 19.04 -22.27
N GLY A 165 -12.43 19.35 -21.08
CA GLY A 165 -13.35 20.49 -20.86
C GLY A 165 -12.75 21.72 -20.17
N MET A 166 -11.46 21.69 -19.78
CA MET A 166 -10.75 22.87 -19.24
C MET A 166 -9.58 23.21 -20.17
N ARG A 167 -9.89 23.95 -21.23
CA ARG A 167 -8.93 24.83 -21.91
C ARG A 167 -9.48 26.24 -21.84
#